data_AF-A0A181ZBE2-F1
#
_entry.id   AF-A0A181ZBE2-F1
#
_cell.length_a   1.000
_cell.length_b   1.000
_cell.length_c   1.000
_cell.angle_alpha   90.00
_cell.angle_beta   90.00
_cell.angle_gamma   90.00
#
_symmetry.space_group_name_H-M   'P 1'
#
loop_
_entity.id
_entity.type
_entity.pdbx_description
1 polymer ?
#
loop_
_entity_poly.entity_id
_entity_poly.type
_entity_poly.pdbx_seq_one_letter_code
_entity_poly.pdbx_strand_id
1 'polypeptide(L)'
;MAGDLRLEESGLSSLVRELQVRGASSDEHAADVDAALAAAAGATSTPQLAGAMQRLAGRFRGTADDVGARMTSLGSSLTTAAQAIVNTDTTLAGSARELGR
;
A
#
# COMPACT_ATOMS: atom_id res chain seq x y z
N MET A 1 31.86 10.52 -1.59
CA MET A 1 30.68 10.25 -2.43
C MET A 1 29.46 10.10 -1.53
N ALA A 2 28.78 11.20 -1.16
CA ALA A 2 27.59 11.18 -0.30
C ALA A 2 26.29 11.60 -1.05
N GLY A 3 26.40 11.82 -2.36
CA GLY A 3 25.31 12.35 -3.21
C GLY A 3 24.32 11.28 -3.68
N ASP A 4 24.78 10.08 -4.03
CA ASP A 4 23.92 8.99 -4.51
C ASP A 4 22.99 8.43 -3.43
N LEU A 5 23.50 8.31 -2.20
CA LEU A 5 22.76 7.72 -1.08
C LEU A 5 21.53 8.54 -0.65
N ARG A 6 21.61 9.87 -0.74
CA ARG A 6 20.45 10.74 -0.48
C ARG A 6 19.37 10.65 -1.57
N LEU A 7 19.75 10.33 -2.81
CA LEU A 7 18.82 10.12 -3.93
C LEU A 7 18.03 8.81 -3.76
N GLU A 8 18.64 7.77 -3.18
CA GLU A 8 17.95 6.49 -2.92
C GLU A 8 16.99 6.55 -1.73
N GLU A 9 17.35 7.20 -0.62
CA GLU A 9 16.47 7.37 0.56
C GLU A 9 15.24 8.23 0.24
N SER A 10 15.44 9.30 -0.53
CA SER A 10 14.34 10.14 -1.03
C SER A 10 13.49 9.41 -2.08
N GLY A 11 14.08 8.54 -2.90
CA GLY A 11 13.36 7.66 -3.82
C GLY A 11 12.47 6.64 -3.10
N LEU A 12 12.99 5.96 -2.08
CA LEU A 12 12.25 4.97 -1.28
C LEU A 12 11.09 5.60 -0.49
N SER A 13 11.34 6.74 0.15
CA SER A 13 10.28 7.46 0.87
C SER A 13 9.19 7.99 -0.07
N SER A 14 9.57 8.44 -1.28
CA SER A 14 8.61 8.81 -2.32
C SER A 14 7.79 7.60 -2.80
N LEU A 15 8.42 6.44 -2.98
CA LEU A 15 7.74 5.20 -3.37
C LEU A 15 6.72 4.75 -2.31
N VAL A 16 7.11 4.76 -1.02
CA VAL A 16 6.21 4.41 0.09
C VAL A 16 5.02 5.38 0.14
N ARG A 17 5.26 6.68 -0.04
CA ARG A 17 4.20 7.68 -0.09
C ARG A 17 3.26 7.47 -1.27
N GLU A 18 3.79 7.16 -2.45
CA GLU A 18 2.98 6.84 -3.62
C GLU A 18 2.15 5.57 -3.41
N LEU A 19 2.72 4.56 -2.74
CA LEU A 19 2.03 3.32 -2.39
C LEU A 19 0.88 3.57 -1.41
N GLN A 20 1.08 4.45 -0.42
CA GLN A 20 0.04 4.88 0.52
C GLN A 20 -1.09 5.63 -0.18
N VAL A 21 -0.76 6.55 -1.10
CA VAL A 21 -1.77 7.30 -1.89
C VAL A 21 -2.57 6.35 -2.78
N ARG A 22 -1.90 5.43 -3.46
CA ARG A 22 -2.58 4.42 -4.30
C ARG A 22 -3.45 3.47 -3.48
N GLY A 23 -3.00 3.08 -2.29
CA GLY A 23 -3.80 2.31 -1.33
C GLY A 23 -5.07 3.05 -0.93
N ALA A 24 -4.95 4.30 -0.49
CA ALA A 24 -6.09 5.14 -0.12
C ALA A 24 -7.10 5.31 -1.28
N SER A 25 -6.63 5.54 -2.51
CA SER A 25 -7.52 5.63 -3.68
C SER A 25 -8.22 4.30 -4.00
N SER A 26 -7.56 3.17 -3.71
CA SER A 26 -8.15 1.84 -3.90
C SER A 26 -9.26 1.58 -2.89
N ASP A 27 -9.08 2.04 -1.65
CA ASP A 27 -10.12 1.97 -0.60
C ASP A 27 -11.33 2.86 -0.94
N GLU A 28 -11.10 4.07 -1.45
CA GLU A 28 -12.17 4.96 -1.95
C GLU A 28 -12.95 4.31 -3.10
N HIS A 29 -12.26 3.77 -4.10
CA HIS A 29 -12.91 3.05 -5.20
C HIS A 29 -13.66 1.81 -4.73
N ALA A 30 -13.16 1.12 -3.70
CA ALA A 30 -13.86 -0.01 -3.11
C ALA A 30 -15.17 0.43 -2.44
N ALA A 31 -15.15 1.56 -1.72
CA ALA A 31 -16.35 2.14 -1.11
C ALA A 31 -17.38 2.60 -2.15
N ASP A 32 -16.95 3.22 -3.25
CA ASP A 32 -17.82 3.63 -4.36
C ASP A 32 -18.53 2.43 -5.01
N VAL A 33 -17.80 1.34 -5.25
CA VAL A 33 -18.36 0.10 -5.81
C VAL A 33 -19.34 -0.55 -4.84
N ASP A 34 -19.05 -0.56 -3.54
CA ASP A 34 -19.99 -1.05 -2.52
C ASP A 34 -21.28 -0.22 -2.49
N ALA A 35 -21.18 1.11 -2.60
CA ALA A 35 -22.34 1.99 -2.68
C ALA A 35 -23.16 1.73 -3.96
N ALA A 36 -22.50 1.55 -5.10
CA ALA A 36 -23.16 1.23 -6.37
C ALA A 36 -23.86 -0.15 -6.31
N LEU A 37 -23.22 -1.15 -5.71
CA LEU A 37 -23.79 -2.49 -5.52
C LEU A 37 -24.98 -2.47 -4.55
N ALA A 38 -24.91 -1.68 -3.47
CA ALA A 38 -26.02 -1.50 -2.55
C ALA A 38 -27.22 -0.81 -3.22
N ALA A 39 -26.96 0.24 -4.01
CA ALA A 39 -28.00 0.93 -4.79
C ALA A 39 -28.65 -0.01 -5.81
N ALA A 40 -27.84 -0.82 -6.50
CA ALA A 40 -28.34 -1.79 -7.47
C ALA A 40 -29.15 -2.92 -6.81
N ALA A 41 -28.73 -3.41 -5.63
CA ALA A 41 -29.51 -4.38 -4.85
C ALA A 41 -30.86 -3.80 -4.38
N GLY A 42 -30.90 -2.53 -3.97
CA GLY A 42 -32.13 -1.83 -3.61
C GLY A 42 -33.09 -1.60 -4.78
N ALA A 43 -32.55 -1.44 -6.00
CA ALA A 43 -33.34 -1.28 -7.22
C ALA A 43 -33.91 -2.60 -7.77
N THR A 44 -33.38 -3.75 -7.33
CA THR A 44 -33.81 -5.06 -7.85
C THR A 44 -35.08 -5.58 -7.17
N SER A 45 -36.11 -5.85 -7.99
CA SER A 45 -37.43 -6.29 -7.53
C SER A 45 -37.53 -7.79 -7.26
N THR A 46 -36.50 -8.58 -7.57
CA THR A 46 -36.49 -10.04 -7.42
C THR A 46 -35.50 -10.49 -6.33
N PRO A 47 -35.93 -11.32 -5.36
CA PRO A 47 -35.08 -11.79 -4.26
C PRO A 47 -33.81 -12.52 -4.73
N GLN A 48 -33.90 -13.27 -5.83
CA GLN A 48 -32.79 -14.04 -6.39
C GLN A 48 -31.68 -13.11 -6.92
N LEU A 49 -32.05 -12.01 -7.56
CA LEU A 49 -31.12 -11.04 -8.11
C LEU A 49 -30.47 -10.21 -6.99
N ALA A 50 -31.26 -9.77 -6.01
CA ALA A 50 -30.75 -9.11 -4.82
C ALA A 50 -29.71 -9.98 -4.08
N GLY A 51 -29.99 -11.28 -3.90
CA GLY A 51 -29.04 -12.22 -3.29
C GLY A 51 -27.77 -12.46 -4.13
N ALA A 52 -27.87 -12.40 -5.47
CA ALA A 52 -26.69 -12.49 -6.33
C ALA A 52 -25.80 -11.24 -6.21
N MET A 53 -26.40 -10.05 -6.15
CA MET A 53 -25.70 -8.78 -5.96
C MET A 53 -25.01 -8.71 -4.59
N GLN A 54 -25.66 -9.18 -3.53
CA GLN A 54 -25.04 -9.28 -2.20
C GLN A 54 -23.82 -10.20 -2.17
N ARG A 55 -23.89 -11.37 -2.84
CA ARG A 55 -22.73 -12.27 -2.96
C ARG A 55 -21.58 -11.64 -3.75
N LEU A 56 -21.92 -10.89 -4.80
CA LEU A 56 -20.92 -10.17 -5.59
C LEU A 56 -20.25 -9.07 -4.76
N ALA A 57 -21.01 -8.28 -4.01
CA ALA A 57 -20.50 -7.28 -3.08
C ALA A 57 -19.60 -7.90 -2.01
N GLY A 58 -20.02 -9.02 -1.40
CA GLY A 58 -19.20 -9.73 -0.41
C GLY A 58 -17.85 -10.21 -0.97
N ARG A 59 -17.82 -10.74 -2.20
CA ARG A 59 -16.56 -11.14 -2.86
C ARG A 59 -15.68 -9.93 -3.19
N PHE A 60 -16.29 -8.86 -3.67
CA PHE A 60 -15.57 -7.64 -4.03
C PHE A 60 -14.92 -7.01 -2.80
N ARG A 61 -15.69 -6.82 -1.72
CA ARG A 61 -15.18 -6.31 -0.43
C ARG A 61 -14.02 -7.16 0.10
N GLY A 62 -14.20 -8.49 0.13
CA GLY A 62 -13.13 -9.39 0.57
C GLY A 62 -11.85 -9.31 -0.28
N THR A 63 -11.98 -9.03 -1.58
CA THR A 63 -10.82 -8.83 -2.47
C THR A 63 -10.15 -7.48 -2.23
N ALA A 64 -10.93 -6.41 -2.03
CA ALA A 64 -10.43 -5.09 -1.70
C ALA A 64 -9.66 -5.09 -0.36
N ASP A 65 -10.21 -5.74 0.67
CA ASP A 65 -9.58 -5.89 1.98
C ASP A 65 -8.23 -6.63 1.88
N ASP A 66 -8.13 -7.71 1.10
CA ASP A 66 -6.87 -8.46 0.88
C ASP A 66 -5.83 -7.59 0.15
N VAL A 67 -6.23 -6.81 -0.85
CA VAL A 67 -5.33 -5.88 -1.55
C VAL A 67 -4.83 -4.80 -0.59
N GLY A 68 -5.70 -4.17 0.19
CA GLY A 68 -5.33 -3.16 1.19
C GLY A 68 -4.36 -3.71 2.24
N ALA A 69 -4.60 -4.92 2.74
CA ALA A 69 -3.71 -5.60 3.69
C ALA A 69 -2.32 -5.87 3.09
N ARG A 70 -2.25 -6.33 1.83
CA ARG A 70 -0.97 -6.56 1.12
C ARG A 70 -0.20 -5.26 0.89
N MET A 71 -0.88 -4.18 0.50
CA MET A 71 -0.23 -2.87 0.31
C MET A 71 0.32 -2.32 1.63
N THR A 72 -0.40 -2.49 2.75
CA THR A 72 0.07 -2.11 4.09
C THR A 72 1.31 -2.93 4.51
N SER A 73 1.30 -4.24 4.27
CA SER A 73 2.43 -5.12 4.55
C SER A 73 3.66 -4.76 3.70
N LEU A 74 3.46 -4.46 2.42
CA LEU A 74 4.52 -4.01 1.52
C LEU A 74 5.11 -2.68 1.98
N GLY A 75 4.28 -1.69 2.34
CA GLY A 75 4.75 -0.41 2.89
C GLY A 75 5.58 -0.58 4.17
N SER A 76 5.17 -1.48 5.06
CA SER A 76 5.90 -1.80 6.29
C SER A 76 7.26 -2.47 6.00
N SER A 77 7.27 -3.39 5.03
CA SER A 77 8.49 -4.08 4.57
C SER A 77 9.48 -3.12 3.92
N LEU A 78 9.00 -2.21 3.07
CA LEU A 78 9.82 -1.17 2.45
C LEU A 78 10.39 -0.19 3.48
N THR A 79 9.61 0.17 4.50
CA THR A 79 10.09 1.02 5.61
C THR A 79 11.21 0.34 6.39
N THR A 80 11.06 -0.96 6.68
CA THR A 80 12.09 -1.76 7.36
C THR A 80 13.36 -1.87 6.53
N ALA A 81 13.22 -2.11 5.23
CA ALA A 81 14.35 -2.17 4.30
C ALA A 81 15.10 -0.82 4.23
N ALA A 82 14.37 0.30 4.16
CA ALA A 82 14.97 1.63 4.15
C ALA A 82 15.80 1.90 5.43
N GLN A 83 15.27 1.53 6.60
CA GLN A 83 16.01 1.65 7.87
C GLN A 83 17.29 0.81 7.90
N ALA A 84 17.25 -0.41 7.35
CA ALA A 84 18.42 -1.28 7.28
C ALA A 84 19.52 -0.71 6.37
N ILE A 85 19.14 -0.12 5.24
CA ILE A 85 20.08 0.55 4.31
C ILE A 85 20.77 1.72 5.02
N VAL A 86 20.01 2.62 5.64
CA VAL A 86 20.54 3.78 6.38
C VAL A 86 21.50 3.35 7.51
N ASN A 87 21.17 2.29 8.26
CA ASN A 87 22.03 1.76 9.31
C ASN A 87 23.34 1.16 8.75
N THR A 88 23.27 0.52 7.57
CA THR A 88 24.45 -0.06 6.92
C THR A 88 25.38 1.04 6.44
N ASP A 89 24.86 2.10 5.82
CA ASP A 89 25.67 3.21 5.33
C ASP A 89 26.32 4.03 6.44
N THR A 90 25.59 4.27 7.52
CA THR A 90 26.16 4.96 8.69
C THR A 90 27.32 4.17 9.29
N THR A 91 27.20 2.84 9.34
CA THR A 91 28.27 1.93 9.78
C THR A 91 29.47 1.98 8.83
N LEU A 92 29.25 1.86 7.51
CA LEU A 92 30.31 1.93 6.51
C LEU A 92 31.05 3.29 6.54
N ALA A 93 30.32 4.38 6.67
CA ALA A 93 30.89 5.72 6.78
C ALA A 93 31.71 5.90 8.08
N GLY A 94 31.30 5.26 9.17
CA GLY A 94 32.05 5.18 10.42
C GLY A 94 33.39 4.47 10.21
N SER A 95 33.35 3.23 9.72
CA SER A 95 34.53 2.40 9.46
C SER A 95 35.51 3.06 8.49
N ALA A 96 35.01 3.71 7.43
CA ALA A 96 35.86 4.42 6.46
C ALA A 96 36.59 5.62 7.09
N ARG A 97 35.98 6.32 8.05
CA ARG A 97 36.63 7.42 8.78
C ARG A 97 37.69 6.93 9.76
N GLU A 98 37.49 5.75 10.35
CA GLU A 98 38.49 5.13 11.23
C GLU A 98 39.71 4.64 10.45
N LEU A 99 39.50 4.04 9.27
CA LEU A 99 40.59 3.58 8.39
C LEU A 99 41.40 4.71 7.74
N GLY A 100 40.83 5.91 7.63
CA GLY A 100 41.49 7.09 7.07
C GLY A 100 42.30 7.91 8.07
N ARG A 101 42.33 7.52 9.35
CA ARG A 101 43.18 8.10 10.41
C ARG A 101 44.41 7.24 10.64
#